data_AF-G8JQ99-F1
#
_entry.id   AF-G8JQ99-F1
#
_cell.length_a   1.000
_cell.length_b   1.000
_cell.length_c   1.000
_cell.angle_alpha   90.00
_cell.angle_beta   90.00
_cell.angle_gamma   90.00
#
_symmetry.space_group_name_H-M   'P 1'
#
loop_
_entity.id
_entity.type
_entity.pdbx_description
1 polymer ?
#
loop_
_entity_poly.entity_id
_entity_poly.type
_entity_poly.pdbx_seq_one_letter_code
_entity_poly.pdbx_strand_id
1 'polypeptide(L)'
;MLVGEDITGLSSLKTTKYVVQVDNAGVPEKRPQYVKDLKRIHKHEKELIILYDFMIIKLTVGLVRKYMHLLFPIKCKGILSSNICCHHRVPLKLNEDGLTYFIKVLICRSKMTRNQLKHMYVLTIKFLSLCDVTGVNYMHCLHHDINKLLVACLVLTHGNDWHRKPPICKRYSKVTGLHEDQIILCCNIVAPILESECLRQRRLMIDQRQQQQDLSNKANIAASFQRYPPPDTIYNHSLPEDKYLLPEELDQFNVFGKLLVKRHFNIR
;
A
#
# COMPACT_ATOMS: atom_id res chain seq x y z
N MET A 1 9.26 -32.97 -8.36
CA MET A 1 8.16 -32.95 -9.33
C MET A 1 7.30 -31.73 -9.04
N LEU A 2 7.46 -30.64 -9.78
CA LEU A 2 6.57 -29.48 -9.69
C LEU A 2 5.94 -29.31 -11.07
N VAL A 3 4.64 -29.61 -11.10
CA VAL A 3 3.76 -29.46 -12.24
C VAL A 3 3.68 -27.97 -12.58
N GLY A 4 3.91 -27.64 -13.86
CA GLY A 4 3.69 -26.31 -14.40
C GLY A 4 2.20 -26.00 -14.36
N GLU A 5 1.79 -25.18 -13.39
CA GLU A 5 0.50 -24.50 -13.44
C GLU A 5 0.70 -23.18 -14.19
N ASP A 6 0.15 -23.10 -15.40
CA ASP A 6 0.03 -21.88 -16.17
C ASP A 6 -0.78 -20.83 -15.38
N ILE A 7 -0.12 -19.74 -15.03
CA ILE A 7 -0.71 -18.63 -14.28
C ILE A 7 -1.56 -17.78 -15.25
N THR A 8 -2.74 -18.29 -15.60
CA THR A 8 -3.84 -17.50 -16.19
C THR A 8 -4.61 -16.72 -15.11
N GLY A 9 -4.12 -16.68 -13.87
CA GLY A 9 -4.79 -16.16 -12.68
C GLY A 9 -5.03 -14.65 -12.62
N LEU A 10 -4.30 -13.84 -13.39
CA LEU A 10 -4.57 -12.39 -13.51
C LEU A 10 -5.87 -12.09 -14.28
N SER A 11 -6.30 -13.01 -15.15
CA SER A 11 -7.64 -13.01 -15.77
C SER A 11 -8.76 -13.34 -14.79
N SER A 12 -8.43 -13.75 -13.56
CA SER A 12 -9.38 -14.18 -12.52
C SER A 12 -9.71 -13.12 -11.47
N LEU A 13 -9.36 -11.85 -11.72
CA LEU A 13 -10.17 -10.71 -11.26
C LEU A 13 -11.56 -10.87 -11.91
N LYS A 14 -12.32 -11.85 -11.42
CA LYS A 14 -13.64 -12.23 -11.90
C LYS A 14 -14.52 -11.00 -11.72
N THR A 15 -14.75 -10.30 -12.82
CA THR A 15 -16.07 -10.19 -13.42
C THR A 15 -17.13 -10.79 -12.51
N THR A 16 -17.89 -9.94 -11.85
CA THR A 16 -19.29 -10.26 -11.61
C THR A 16 -19.86 -10.55 -12.99
N LYS A 17 -19.86 -11.82 -13.41
CA LYS A 17 -20.63 -12.23 -14.58
C LYS A 17 -22.08 -11.93 -14.19
N TYR A 18 -22.61 -10.81 -14.68
CA TYR A 18 -24.04 -10.66 -14.79
C TYR A 18 -24.48 -11.76 -15.75
N VAL A 19 -24.82 -12.92 -15.19
CA VAL A 19 -25.60 -13.92 -15.90
C VAL A 19 -26.99 -13.31 -15.98
N VAL A 20 -27.19 -12.49 -17.01
CA VAL A 20 -28.54 -12.09 -17.40
C VAL A 20 -29.17 -13.35 -17.97
N GLN A 21 -30.00 -14.02 -17.18
CA GLN A 21 -30.96 -14.96 -17.72
C GLN A 21 -31.83 -14.15 -18.70
N VAL A 22 -31.59 -14.36 -19.99
CA VAL A 22 -32.43 -13.79 -21.04
C VAL A 22 -33.58 -14.77 -21.18
N ASP A 23 -34.66 -14.52 -20.45
CA ASP A 23 -35.92 -15.19 -20.71
C ASP A 23 -36.33 -14.90 -22.14
N ASN A 24 -36.63 -15.96 -22.90
CA ASN A 24 -36.94 -15.93 -24.33
C ASN A 24 -38.32 -15.31 -24.59
N ALA A 25 -38.45 -14.00 -24.41
CA ALA A 25 -39.63 -13.24 -24.79
C ALA A 25 -39.21 -12.04 -25.66
N GLY A 26 -39.39 -12.19 -26.98
CA GLY A 26 -39.33 -11.10 -27.97
C GLY A 26 -37.95 -10.46 -28.14
N VAL A 27 -37.15 -10.98 -29.08
CA VAL A 27 -35.83 -10.44 -29.44
C VAL A 27 -35.96 -8.97 -29.88
N PRO A 28 -35.50 -7.99 -29.09
CA PRO A 28 -35.28 -6.65 -29.60
C PRO A 28 -33.96 -6.70 -30.36
N GLU A 29 -33.99 -6.30 -31.61
CA GLU A 29 -32.83 -6.08 -32.48
C GLU A 29 -31.72 -5.34 -31.70
N LYS A 30 -30.71 -6.09 -31.22
CA LYS A 30 -29.69 -5.56 -30.31
C LYS A 30 -28.80 -4.59 -31.09
N ARG A 31 -28.93 -3.30 -30.74
CA ARG A 31 -28.21 -2.18 -31.35
C ARG A 31 -26.69 -2.43 -31.44
N PRO A 32 -26.04 -2.18 -32.59
CA PRO A 32 -24.59 -2.34 -32.80
C PRO A 32 -23.70 -1.54 -31.84
N GLN A 33 -24.28 -0.59 -31.10
CA GLN A 33 -23.60 0.18 -30.06
C GLN A 33 -23.15 -0.67 -28.86
N TYR A 34 -23.97 -1.63 -28.42
CA TYR A 34 -23.68 -2.48 -27.25
C TYR A 34 -22.42 -3.34 -27.45
N VAL A 35 -22.21 -3.86 -28.67
CA VAL A 35 -21.02 -4.65 -29.02
C VAL A 35 -19.76 -3.78 -29.04
N LYS A 36 -19.86 -2.51 -29.46
CA LYS A 36 -18.73 -1.57 -29.44
C LYS A 36 -18.32 -1.23 -28.00
N ASP A 37 -19.29 -1.06 -27.10
CA ASP A 37 -19.03 -0.74 -25.70
C ASP A 37 -18.39 -1.93 -24.96
N LEU A 38 -18.84 -3.17 -25.22
CA LEU A 38 -18.20 -4.38 -24.69
C LEU A 38 -16.73 -4.52 -25.14
N LYS A 39 -16.44 -4.25 -26.43
CA LYS A 39 -15.06 -4.27 -26.95
C LYS A 39 -14.17 -3.21 -26.28
N ARG A 40 -14.73 -2.02 -25.97
CA ARG A 40 -14.02 -0.96 -25.24
C ARG A 40 -13.71 -1.37 -23.80
N ILE A 41 -14.68 -1.95 -23.09
CA ILE A 41 -14.49 -2.44 -21.72
C ILE A 41 -13.38 -3.50 -21.67
N HIS A 42 -13.43 -4.49 -22.56
CA HIS A 42 -12.43 -5.56 -22.59
C HIS A 42 -11.02 -5.06 -22.95
N LYS A 43 -10.91 -4.07 -23.85
CA LYS A 43 -9.63 -3.43 -24.16
C LYS A 43 -9.06 -2.72 -22.93
N HIS A 44 -9.89 -1.94 -22.24
CA HIS A 44 -9.49 -1.22 -21.03
C HIS A 44 -9.05 -2.17 -19.90
N GLU A 45 -9.72 -3.32 -19.72
CA GLU A 45 -9.31 -4.34 -18.76
C GLU A 45 -7.91 -4.90 -19.04
N LYS A 46 -7.60 -5.20 -20.31
CA LYS A 46 -6.26 -5.68 -20.71
C LYS A 46 -5.18 -4.63 -20.44
N GLU A 47 -5.45 -3.38 -20.78
CA GLU A 47 -4.52 -2.26 -20.53
C GLU A 47 -4.26 -2.08 -19.02
N LEU A 48 -5.29 -2.23 -18.19
CA LEU A 48 -5.15 -2.20 -16.74
C LEU A 48 -4.26 -3.33 -16.21
N ILE A 49 -4.41 -4.55 -16.70
CA ILE A 49 -3.57 -5.69 -16.28
C ILE A 49 -2.09 -5.42 -16.59
N ILE A 50 -1.79 -4.94 -17.80
CA ILE A 50 -0.43 -4.56 -18.21
C ILE A 50 0.12 -3.46 -17.29
N LEU A 51 -0.70 -2.47 -16.97
CA LEU A 51 -0.32 -1.38 -16.07
C LEU A 51 -0.01 -1.88 -14.66
N TYR A 52 -0.82 -2.78 -14.10
CA TYR A 52 -0.58 -3.34 -12.77
C TYR A 52 0.71 -4.15 -12.73
N ASP A 53 0.93 -5.00 -13.72
CA ASP A 53 2.14 -5.79 -13.82
C ASP A 53 3.37 -4.89 -13.86
N PHE A 54 3.33 -3.84 -14.67
CA PHE A 54 4.38 -2.83 -14.72
C PHE A 54 4.58 -2.14 -13.35
N MET A 55 3.51 -1.74 -12.68
CA MET A 55 3.59 -1.08 -11.36
C MET A 55 4.17 -2.02 -10.29
N ILE A 56 3.75 -3.28 -10.25
CA ILE A 56 4.26 -4.29 -9.30
C ILE A 56 5.76 -4.47 -9.53
N ILE A 57 6.19 -4.68 -10.77
CA ILE A 57 7.61 -4.87 -11.11
C ILE A 57 8.43 -3.65 -10.68
N LYS A 58 8.03 -2.44 -11.10
CA LYS A 58 8.80 -1.22 -10.78
C LYS A 58 8.85 -0.94 -9.29
N LEU A 59 7.76 -1.16 -8.59
CA LEU A 59 7.74 -0.98 -7.15
C LEU A 59 8.63 -2.00 -6.45
N THR A 60 8.53 -3.28 -6.80
CA THR A 60 9.38 -4.34 -6.24
C THR A 60 10.86 -4.01 -6.42
N VAL A 61 11.27 -3.65 -7.64
CA VAL A 61 12.65 -3.21 -7.93
C VAL A 61 13.04 -2.00 -7.08
N GLY A 62 12.15 -1.01 -6.96
CA GLY A 62 12.38 0.18 -6.14
C GLY A 62 12.54 -0.14 -4.64
N LEU A 63 11.67 -1.00 -4.09
CA LEU A 63 11.71 -1.43 -2.70
C LEU A 63 13.01 -2.18 -2.40
N VAL A 64 13.36 -3.16 -3.23
CA VAL A 64 14.56 -3.98 -3.05
C VAL A 64 15.81 -3.11 -3.14
N ARG A 65 15.92 -2.24 -4.15
CA ARG A 65 17.12 -1.41 -4.34
C ARG A 65 17.27 -0.33 -3.27
N LYS A 66 16.19 0.37 -2.93
CA LYS A 66 16.24 1.50 -1.99
C LYS A 66 16.45 1.03 -0.55
N TYR A 67 15.83 -0.07 -0.16
CA TYR A 67 15.80 -0.52 1.23
C TYR A 67 16.61 -1.82 1.46
N MET A 68 17.53 -2.14 0.54
CA MET A 68 18.33 -3.37 0.60
C MET A 68 19.02 -3.56 1.95
N HIS A 69 19.60 -2.49 2.52
CA HIS A 69 20.31 -2.49 3.80
C HIS A 69 19.41 -2.80 5.00
N LEU A 70 18.10 -2.53 4.89
CA LEU A 70 17.13 -2.86 5.94
C LEU A 70 16.68 -4.33 5.85
N LEU A 71 16.56 -4.83 4.62
CA LEU A 71 16.10 -6.18 4.31
C LEU A 71 17.17 -7.25 4.51
N PHE A 72 18.45 -6.87 4.46
CA PHE A 72 19.56 -7.77 4.74
C PHE A 72 20.36 -7.24 5.92
N PRO A 73 20.35 -7.94 7.07
CA PRO A 73 21.26 -7.59 8.15
C PRO A 73 22.69 -7.80 7.63
N ILE A 74 23.37 -6.72 7.30
CA ILE A 74 24.81 -6.75 7.03
C ILE A 74 25.43 -7.11 8.37
N LYS A 75 25.79 -8.39 8.54
CA LYS A 75 26.63 -8.80 9.67
C LYS A 75 27.97 -8.11 9.46
N CYS A 76 28.13 -6.90 9.99
CA CYS A 76 29.44 -6.34 10.24
C CYS A 76 30.14 -7.34 11.17
N LYS A 77 31.03 -8.15 10.61
CA LYS A 77 31.95 -8.98 11.38
C LYS A 77 32.91 -8.03 12.11
N GLY A 78 32.43 -7.47 13.21
CA GLY A 78 33.23 -6.83 14.23
C GLY A 78 33.85 -7.93 15.08
N ILE A 79 35.17 -7.94 15.08
CA ILE A 79 36.08 -8.79 15.83
C ILE A 79 35.74 -8.72 17.34
N LEU A 80 35.83 -9.86 18.03
CA LEU A 80 35.65 -10.08 19.48
C LEU A 80 34.21 -10.27 20.00
N SER A 81 33.74 -11.52 20.02
CA SER A 81 33.51 -12.30 21.27
C SER A 81 32.51 -13.45 21.06
N SER A 82 33.01 -14.65 21.42
CA SER A 82 32.30 -15.85 21.90
C SER A 82 30.98 -16.29 21.24
N ASN A 83 31.12 -17.32 20.38
CA ASN A 83 30.38 -18.59 20.44
C ASN A 83 28.94 -18.55 20.99
N ILE A 84 28.00 -17.95 20.26
CA ILE A 84 26.62 -18.44 20.24
C ILE A 84 26.20 -18.60 18.78
N CYS A 85 26.01 -19.87 18.43
CA CYS A 85 25.55 -20.38 17.15
C CYS A 85 24.20 -19.75 16.77
N CYS A 86 24.18 -18.90 15.75
CA CYS A 86 22.97 -18.62 15.00
C CYS A 86 23.12 -19.25 13.63
N HIS A 87 22.44 -20.40 13.44
CA HIS A 87 22.28 -21.07 12.16
C HIS A 87 22.06 -20.03 11.07
N HIS A 88 23.11 -19.83 10.27
CA HIS A 88 23.08 -19.02 9.08
C HIS A 88 22.18 -19.72 8.06
N ARG A 89 20.86 -19.51 8.18
CA ARG A 89 20.01 -19.56 6.99
C ARG A 89 20.52 -18.45 6.10
N VAL A 90 21.29 -18.85 5.09
CA VAL A 90 21.63 -18.05 3.93
C VAL A 90 20.37 -17.27 3.57
N PRO A 91 20.41 -15.92 3.50
CA PRO A 91 19.24 -15.16 3.11
C PRO A 91 18.80 -15.76 1.78
N LEU A 92 17.59 -16.33 1.73
CA LEU A 92 16.94 -16.60 0.46
C LEU A 92 17.10 -15.31 -0.32
N LYS A 93 17.95 -15.35 -1.35
CA LYS A 93 18.26 -14.21 -2.23
C LYS A 93 16.92 -13.53 -2.45
N LEU A 94 16.75 -12.32 -1.92
CA LEU A 94 15.54 -11.55 -2.14
C LEU A 94 15.53 -11.27 -3.65
N ASN A 95 14.92 -12.18 -4.39
CA ASN A 95 14.87 -12.12 -5.83
C ASN A 95 13.75 -11.14 -6.15
N GLU A 96 14.05 -10.10 -6.91
CA GLU A 96 13.06 -9.16 -7.42
C GLU A 96 11.90 -9.93 -8.09
N ASP A 97 12.20 -11.03 -8.79
CA ASP A 97 11.21 -11.90 -9.41
C ASP A 97 10.37 -12.66 -8.38
N GLY A 98 11.00 -13.15 -7.31
CA GLY A 98 10.32 -13.89 -6.24
C GLY A 98 9.34 -13.01 -5.46
N LEU A 99 9.74 -11.76 -5.16
CA LEU A 99 8.87 -10.79 -4.51
C LEU A 99 7.74 -10.33 -5.44
N THR A 100 8.04 -10.11 -6.72
CA THR A 100 7.03 -9.78 -7.75
C THR A 100 6.01 -10.91 -7.88
N TYR A 101 6.46 -12.16 -7.94
CA TYR A 101 5.60 -13.33 -7.99
C TYR A 101 4.73 -13.44 -6.74
N PHE A 102 5.32 -13.29 -5.55
CA PHE A 102 4.58 -13.31 -4.29
C PHE A 102 3.45 -12.27 -4.27
N ILE A 103 3.73 -11.03 -4.67
CA ILE A 103 2.72 -9.97 -4.71
C ILE A 103 1.60 -10.29 -5.71
N LYS A 104 1.94 -10.80 -6.90
CA LYS A 104 0.94 -11.23 -7.90
C LYS A 104 0.03 -12.33 -7.34
N VAL A 105 0.60 -13.34 -6.69
CA VAL A 105 -0.16 -14.41 -6.03
C VAL A 105 -1.04 -13.86 -4.92
N LEU A 106 -0.50 -12.95 -4.10
CA LEU A 106 -1.22 -12.31 -3.01
C LEU A 106 -2.44 -11.53 -3.53
N ILE A 107 -2.28 -10.71 -4.57
CA ILE A 107 -3.37 -9.97 -5.24
C ILE A 107 -4.46 -10.94 -5.72
N CYS A 108 -4.07 -11.96 -6.48
CA CYS A 108 -5.01 -12.93 -7.06
C CYS A 108 -5.79 -13.70 -5.98
N ARG A 109 -5.10 -14.26 -4.99
CA ARG A 109 -5.72 -15.14 -3.98
C ARG A 109 -6.55 -14.37 -2.96
N SER A 110 -6.16 -13.14 -2.62
CA SER A 110 -6.93 -12.33 -1.67
C SER A 110 -8.10 -11.57 -2.30
N LYS A 111 -8.19 -11.56 -3.63
CA LYS A 111 -9.13 -10.70 -4.39
C LYS A 111 -8.99 -9.24 -3.99
N MET A 112 -7.75 -8.79 -3.85
CA MET A 112 -7.43 -7.45 -3.37
C MET A 112 -7.95 -6.38 -4.35
N THR A 113 -8.58 -5.34 -3.81
CA THR A 113 -9.00 -4.20 -4.62
C THR A 113 -7.81 -3.33 -5.02
N ARG A 114 -7.97 -2.52 -6.07
CA ARG A 114 -6.96 -1.53 -6.47
C ARG A 114 -6.56 -0.62 -5.31
N ASN A 115 -7.53 -0.19 -4.51
CA ASN A 115 -7.26 0.75 -3.43
C ASN A 115 -6.44 0.09 -2.32
N GLN A 116 -6.78 -1.15 -1.96
CA GLN A 116 -6.01 -1.95 -1.01
C GLN A 116 -4.57 -2.18 -1.49
N LEU A 117 -4.36 -2.48 -2.78
CA LEU A 117 -3.01 -2.63 -3.34
C LEU A 117 -2.18 -1.35 -3.15
N LYS A 118 -2.76 -0.18 -3.47
CA LYS A 118 -2.10 1.11 -3.28
C LYS A 118 -1.79 1.36 -1.81
N HIS A 119 -2.77 1.18 -0.92
CA HIS A 119 -2.59 1.38 0.51
C HIS A 119 -1.48 0.47 1.07
N MET A 120 -1.51 -0.82 0.74
CA MET A 120 -0.49 -1.78 1.14
C MET A 120 0.92 -1.29 0.76
N TYR A 121 1.08 -0.79 -0.46
CA TYR A 121 2.37 -0.26 -0.92
C TYR A 121 2.80 1.01 -0.22
N VAL A 122 1.90 1.98 -0.05
CA VAL A 122 2.23 3.22 0.67
C VAL A 122 2.63 2.90 2.11
N LEU A 123 1.90 2.04 2.81
CA LEU A 123 2.23 1.59 4.17
C LEU A 123 3.60 0.88 4.22
N THR A 124 3.90 0.04 3.23
CA THR A 124 5.20 -0.67 3.14
C THR A 124 6.35 0.33 2.97
N ILE A 125 6.22 1.29 2.05
CA ILE A 125 7.24 2.32 1.81
C ILE A 125 7.41 3.19 3.06
N LYS A 126 6.31 3.59 3.70
CA LYS A 126 6.31 4.43 4.91
C LYS A 126 7.02 3.72 6.06
N PHE A 127 6.70 2.45 6.29
CA PHE A 127 7.37 1.63 7.31
C PHE A 127 8.89 1.54 7.08
N LEU A 128 9.31 1.21 5.85
CA LEU A 128 10.74 1.10 5.52
C LEU A 128 11.45 2.46 5.59
N SER A 129 10.80 3.52 5.12
CA SER A 129 11.34 4.88 5.24
C SER A 129 11.51 5.30 6.70
N LEU A 130 10.64 4.87 7.61
CA LEU A 130 10.79 5.14 9.03
C LEU A 130 11.99 4.42 9.64
N CYS A 131 12.18 3.15 9.26
CA CYS A 131 13.36 2.39 9.68
C CYS A 131 14.65 3.10 9.25
N ASP A 132 14.65 3.65 8.04
CA ASP A 132 15.79 4.39 7.47
C ASP A 132 16.03 5.73 8.18
N VAL A 133 14.99 6.55 8.33
CA VAL A 133 15.08 7.90 8.92
C VAL A 133 15.42 7.87 10.41
N THR A 134 14.83 6.93 11.17
CA THR A 134 15.07 6.82 12.61
C THR A 134 16.40 6.13 12.95
N GLY A 135 17.03 5.47 11.98
CA GLY A 135 18.20 4.62 12.20
C GLY A 135 17.90 3.32 12.95
N VAL A 136 16.64 3.06 13.32
CA VAL A 136 16.20 1.84 14.01
C VAL A 136 15.59 0.89 12.99
N ASN A 137 16.28 -0.21 12.69
CA ASN A 137 15.78 -1.17 11.71
C ASN A 137 14.71 -2.11 12.29
N TYR A 138 13.45 -1.68 12.34
CA TYR A 138 12.33 -2.48 12.85
C TYR A 138 12.05 -3.77 12.06
N MET A 139 12.66 -3.97 10.87
CA MET A 139 12.55 -5.25 10.15
C MET A 139 13.12 -6.43 10.95
N HIS A 140 14.00 -6.20 11.93
CA HIS A 140 14.49 -7.26 12.80
C HIS A 140 13.36 -7.97 13.56
N CYS A 141 12.31 -7.22 13.98
CA CYS A 141 11.11 -7.76 14.63
C CYS A 141 10.30 -8.67 13.69
N LEU A 142 10.44 -8.47 12.37
CA LEU A 142 9.82 -9.30 11.33
C LEU A 142 10.77 -10.39 10.80
N HIS A 143 11.92 -10.59 11.46
CA HIS A 143 13.01 -11.46 11.00
C HIS A 143 13.50 -11.13 9.58
N HIS A 144 13.50 -9.84 9.23
CA HIS A 144 13.87 -9.34 7.91
C HIS A 144 13.08 -9.94 6.74
N ASP A 145 11.85 -10.41 7.01
CA ASP A 145 10.98 -11.00 5.99
C ASP A 145 10.02 -9.94 5.42
N ILE A 146 10.30 -9.48 4.20
CA ILE A 146 9.44 -8.51 3.50
C ILE A 146 8.05 -9.06 3.17
N ASN A 147 7.89 -10.37 3.03
CA ASN A 147 6.59 -10.95 2.76
C ASN A 147 5.67 -10.79 3.98
N LYS A 148 6.22 -10.94 5.20
CA LYS A 148 5.48 -10.66 6.45
C LYS A 148 5.08 -9.20 6.55
N LEU A 149 5.97 -8.28 6.18
CA LEU A 149 5.66 -6.85 6.13
C LEU A 149 4.51 -6.56 5.16
N LEU A 150 4.59 -7.06 3.93
CA LEU A 150 3.55 -6.87 2.91
C LEU A 150 2.19 -7.40 3.39
N VAL A 151 2.17 -8.59 3.99
CA VAL A 151 0.94 -9.19 4.52
C VAL A 151 0.38 -8.37 5.68
N ALA A 152 1.21 -7.89 6.60
CA ALA A 152 0.77 -7.02 7.68
C ALA A 152 0.19 -5.70 7.13
N CYS A 153 0.91 -5.01 6.24
CA CYS A 153 0.42 -3.80 5.59
C CYS A 153 -0.90 -4.04 4.84
N LEU A 154 -1.08 -5.20 4.22
CA LEU A 154 -2.32 -5.57 3.55
C LEU A 154 -3.49 -5.73 4.54
N VAL A 155 -3.28 -6.43 5.66
CA VAL A 155 -4.29 -6.57 6.71
C VAL A 155 -4.72 -5.19 7.24
N LEU A 156 -3.76 -4.28 7.44
CA LEU A 156 -4.03 -2.92 7.90
C LEU A 156 -4.85 -2.07 6.91
N THR A 157 -4.92 -2.44 5.63
CA THR A 157 -5.80 -1.75 4.66
C THR A 157 -7.30 -1.97 4.92
N HIS A 158 -7.67 -2.90 5.81
CA HIS A 158 -9.06 -3.13 6.22
C HIS A 158 -9.50 -2.24 7.39
N GLY A 159 -8.66 -1.27 7.78
CA GLY A 159 -8.96 -0.28 8.81
C GLY A 159 -8.68 -0.77 10.23
N ASN A 160 -9.03 0.07 11.21
CA ASN A 160 -8.67 -0.13 12.62
C ASN A 160 -9.25 -1.41 13.21
N ASP A 161 -10.37 -1.92 12.70
CA ASP A 161 -11.06 -3.10 13.26
C ASP A 161 -10.42 -4.43 12.85
N TRP A 162 -9.23 -4.45 12.26
CA TRP A 162 -8.57 -5.69 11.89
C TRP A 162 -8.41 -6.64 13.08
N HIS A 163 -8.22 -6.11 14.30
CA HIS A 163 -8.15 -6.88 15.55
C HIS A 163 -9.53 -7.33 16.06
N ARG A 164 -10.61 -6.60 15.72
CA ARG A 164 -12.00 -6.94 16.08
C ARG A 164 -12.67 -7.86 15.06
N LYS A 165 -12.04 -8.05 13.90
CA LYS A 165 -12.49 -8.89 12.79
C LYS A 165 -11.56 -10.11 12.65
N PRO A 166 -11.65 -11.11 13.55
CA PRO A 166 -10.94 -12.38 13.40
C PRO A 166 -11.05 -13.05 12.00
N PRO A 167 -12.13 -12.90 11.20
CA PRO A 167 -12.13 -13.45 9.84
C PRO A 167 -11.03 -12.92 8.90
N ILE A 168 -10.44 -11.75 9.15
CA ILE A 168 -9.47 -11.14 8.23
C ILE A 168 -8.11 -11.85 8.33
N CYS A 169 -7.56 -12.00 9.53
CA CYS A 169 -6.28 -12.69 9.73
C CYS A 169 -6.38 -14.16 9.31
N LYS A 170 -7.50 -14.83 9.64
CA LYS A 170 -7.81 -16.18 9.16
C LYS A 170 -7.87 -16.28 7.64
N ARG A 171 -8.45 -15.29 6.94
CA ARG A 171 -8.46 -15.24 5.47
C ARG A 171 -7.03 -15.15 4.93
N TYR A 172 -6.22 -14.23 5.45
CA TYR A 172 -4.87 -14.04 4.95
C TYR A 172 -3.94 -15.19 5.31
N SER A 173 -4.17 -15.88 6.43
CA SER A 173 -3.49 -17.13 6.77
C SER A 173 -3.68 -18.20 5.68
N LYS A 174 -4.90 -18.39 5.18
CA LYS A 174 -5.17 -19.32 4.06
C LYS A 174 -4.55 -18.91 2.73
N VAL A 175 -4.35 -17.60 2.53
CA VAL A 175 -3.78 -17.05 1.29
C VAL A 175 -2.26 -17.20 1.27
N THR A 176 -1.62 -16.93 2.40
CA THR A 176 -0.15 -16.80 2.50
C THR A 176 0.52 -18.05 3.07
N GLY A 177 -0.23 -18.91 3.75
CA GLY A 177 0.29 -20.05 4.50
C GLY A 177 0.90 -19.67 5.86
N LEU A 178 0.89 -18.39 6.25
CA LEU A 178 1.34 -17.95 7.57
C LEU A 178 0.30 -18.31 8.64
N HIS A 179 0.74 -18.64 9.84
CA HIS A 179 -0.18 -18.87 10.96
C HIS A 179 -0.91 -17.57 11.34
N GLU A 180 -2.16 -17.68 11.79
CA GLU A 180 -2.96 -16.51 12.16
C GLU A 180 -2.27 -15.66 13.23
N ASP A 181 -1.76 -16.28 14.29
CA ASP A 181 -1.01 -15.61 15.36
C ASP A 181 0.22 -14.86 14.84
N GLN A 182 0.88 -15.41 13.80
CA GLN A 182 2.05 -14.78 13.20
C GLN A 182 1.64 -13.51 12.44
N ILE A 183 0.51 -13.54 11.73
CA ILE A 183 -0.05 -12.37 11.05
C ILE A 183 -0.43 -11.29 12.08
N ILE A 184 -1.10 -11.69 13.16
CA ILE A 184 -1.49 -10.79 14.27
C ILE A 184 -0.25 -10.15 14.88
N LEU A 185 0.79 -10.93 15.17
CA LEU A 185 2.05 -10.43 15.70
C LEU A 185 2.70 -9.41 14.75
N CYS A 186 2.75 -9.70 13.45
CA CYS A 186 3.29 -8.77 12.46
C CYS A 186 2.49 -7.46 12.45
N CYS A 187 1.15 -7.52 12.52
CA CYS A 187 0.30 -6.32 12.58
C CYS A 187 0.51 -5.54 13.88
N ASN A 188 0.66 -6.21 15.03
CA ASN A 188 0.95 -5.58 16.32
C ASN A 188 2.31 -4.89 16.36
N ILE A 189 3.26 -5.31 15.53
CA ILE A 189 4.56 -4.64 15.36
C ILE A 189 4.42 -3.45 14.41
N VAL A 190 3.82 -3.67 13.23
CA VAL A 190 3.80 -2.70 12.13
C VAL A 190 2.85 -1.53 12.41
N ALA A 191 1.67 -1.79 12.99
CA ALA A 191 0.65 -0.77 13.21
C ALA A 191 1.09 0.36 14.16
N PRO A 192 1.67 0.11 15.35
CA PRO A 192 2.10 1.17 16.25
C PRO A 192 3.19 2.07 15.66
N ILE A 193 4.10 1.50 14.87
CA ILE A 193 5.17 2.25 14.18
C ILE A 193 4.56 3.23 13.16
N LEU A 194 3.60 2.74 12.36
CA LEU A 194 2.90 3.56 11.38
C LEU A 194 1.98 4.62 12.03
N GLU A 195 1.30 4.27 13.14
CA GLU A 195 0.49 5.21 13.91
C GLU A 195 1.33 6.32 14.54
N SER A 196 2.46 5.96 15.14
CA SER A 196 3.40 6.94 15.73
C SER A 196 3.82 7.98 14.69
N GLU A 197 4.19 7.54 13.49
CA GLU A 197 4.57 8.46 12.42
C GLU A 197 3.41 9.31 11.93
N CYS A 198 2.23 8.72 11.71
CA CYS A 198 1.07 9.48 11.28
C CYS A 198 0.70 10.56 12.30
N LEU A 199 0.73 10.23 13.60
CA LEU A 199 0.52 11.19 14.67
C LEU A 199 1.60 12.27 14.69
N ARG A 200 2.87 11.92 14.47
CA ARG A 200 3.97 12.88 14.37
C ARG A 200 3.76 13.86 13.21
N GLN A 201 3.44 13.36 12.01
CA GLN A 201 3.16 14.19 10.84
C GLN A 201 1.96 15.11 11.04
N ARG A 202 0.88 14.60 11.67
CA ARG A 202 -0.29 15.42 12.00
C ARG A 202 0.06 16.56 12.95
N ARG A 203 0.87 16.33 13.98
CA ARG A 203 1.35 17.40 14.88
C ARG A 203 2.12 18.46 14.12
N LEU A 204 3.08 18.05 13.27
CA LEU A 204 3.85 18.99 12.44
C LEU A 204 2.97 19.83 11.51
N MET A 205 1.91 19.25 10.92
CA MET A 205 0.97 20.00 10.09
C MET A 205 0.14 21.02 10.89
N ILE A 206 -0.29 20.66 12.12
CA ILE A 206 -1.00 21.56 13.01
C ILE A 206 -0.09 22.73 13.40
N ASP A 207 1.16 22.46 13.78
CA ASP A 207 2.13 23.47 14.17
C ASP A 207 2.44 24.43 13.01
N GLN A 208 2.60 23.92 11.77
CA GLN A 208 2.79 24.74 10.58
C GLN A 208 1.59 25.66 10.28
N ARG A 209 0.37 25.14 10.44
CA ARG A 209 -0.85 25.94 10.26
C ARG A 209 -0.96 27.04 11.31
N GLN A 210 -0.63 26.74 12.57
CA GLN A 210 -0.60 27.74 13.64
C GLN A 210 0.44 28.82 13.35
N GLN A 211 1.65 28.46 12.91
CA GLN A 211 2.67 29.44 12.53
C GLN A 211 2.24 30.35 11.37
N GLN A 212 1.55 29.80 10.36
CA GLN A 212 1.00 30.61 9.26
C GLN A 212 -0.11 31.56 9.73
N GLN A 213 -0.98 31.09 10.63
CA GLN A 213 -2.01 31.94 11.23
C GLN A 213 -1.38 33.04 12.10
N ASP A 214 -0.35 32.73 12.88
CA ASP A 214 0.36 33.73 13.70
C ASP A 214 1.08 34.77 12.85
N LEU A 215 1.69 34.37 11.73
CA LEU A 215 2.30 35.30 10.77
C LEU A 215 1.24 36.17 10.09
N SER A 216 0.11 35.59 9.68
CA SER A 216 -1.01 36.34 9.12
C SER A 216 -1.62 37.30 10.15
N ASN A 217 -1.77 36.87 11.40
CA ASN A 217 -2.30 37.69 12.48
C ASN A 217 -1.35 38.82 12.84
N LYS A 218 -0.03 38.58 12.86
CA LYS A 218 0.97 39.64 13.03
C LYS A 218 0.96 40.64 11.86
N ALA A 219 0.82 40.16 10.62
CA ALA A 219 0.67 41.02 9.45
C ALA A 219 -0.63 41.83 9.49
N ASN A 220 -1.72 41.22 9.96
CA ASN A 220 -3.02 41.87 10.12
C ASN A 220 -3.00 42.88 11.28
N ILE A 221 -2.31 42.60 12.40
CA ILE A 221 -2.11 43.54 13.51
C ILE A 221 -1.24 44.73 13.08
N ALA A 222 -0.21 44.48 12.27
CA ALA A 222 0.58 45.54 11.66
C ALA A 222 -0.23 46.38 10.66
N ALA A 223 -1.24 45.79 10.01
CA ALA A 223 -2.17 46.46 9.11
C ALA A 223 -3.38 47.11 9.83
N SER A 224 -3.72 46.68 11.05
CA SER A 224 -4.93 47.08 11.77
C SER A 224 -4.71 48.25 12.75
N PHE A 225 -3.92 49.25 12.34
CA PHE A 225 -4.12 50.62 12.84
C PHE A 225 -5.38 51.28 12.24
N GLN A 226 -6.11 50.61 11.35
CA GLN A 226 -7.44 51.01 10.90
C GLN A 226 -8.36 49.79 10.69
N ARG A 227 -9.44 49.73 11.47
CA ARG A 227 -10.72 48.98 11.31
C ARG A 227 -10.91 47.65 12.05
N TYR A 228 -12.14 47.53 12.55
CA TYR A 228 -12.78 46.50 13.39
C TYR A 228 -12.76 45.07 12.83
N PRO A 229 -12.89 44.02 13.69
CA PRO A 229 -12.86 42.62 13.26
C PRO A 229 -14.27 42.04 12.97
N PRO A 230 -14.41 41.10 12.02
CA PRO A 230 -15.56 40.20 11.93
C PRO A 230 -15.29 38.82 12.61
N PRO A 231 -16.36 38.04 12.89
CA PRO A 231 -16.36 37.00 13.91
C PRO A 231 -15.91 35.60 13.41
N ASP A 232 -15.54 34.80 14.41
CA ASP A 232 -14.99 33.45 14.35
C ASP A 232 -15.82 32.46 13.51
N THR A 233 -15.17 31.84 12.53
CA THR A 233 -15.64 30.59 11.90
C THR A 233 -14.79 29.44 12.42
N ILE A 234 -15.33 28.75 13.42
CA ILE A 234 -14.78 27.49 13.95
C ILE A 234 -15.02 26.40 12.90
N TYR A 235 -13.98 26.05 12.15
CA TYR A 235 -13.98 24.88 11.26
C TYR A 235 -13.84 23.60 12.09
N ASN A 236 -14.96 22.94 12.36
CA ASN A 236 -14.98 21.56 12.84
C ASN A 236 -14.60 20.62 11.69
N HIS A 237 -13.33 20.24 11.59
CA HIS A 237 -12.90 19.14 10.73
C HIS A 237 -13.02 17.82 11.50
N SER A 238 -14.06 17.05 11.17
CA SER A 238 -14.18 15.64 11.51
C SER A 238 -12.94 14.87 11.01
N LEU A 239 -12.37 14.07 11.90
CA LEU A 239 -11.19 13.26 11.62
C LEU A 239 -11.46 12.24 10.50
N PRO A 240 -10.57 12.08 9.50
CA PRO A 240 -10.70 11.02 8.50
C PRO A 240 -10.46 9.64 9.15
N GLU A 241 -11.26 8.66 8.72
CA GLU A 241 -11.31 7.29 9.25
C GLU A 241 -9.99 6.49 9.07
N ASP A 242 -9.12 6.92 8.14
CA ASP A 242 -7.82 6.28 7.89
C ASP A 242 -6.73 6.83 8.83
N LYS A 243 -6.30 6.01 9.79
CA LYS A 243 -5.33 6.37 10.84
C LYS A 243 -3.87 6.26 10.40
N TYR A 244 -3.59 5.50 9.35
CA TYR A 244 -2.23 5.15 8.93
C TYR A 244 -1.73 5.98 7.74
N LEU A 245 -2.64 6.57 6.98
CA LEU A 245 -2.36 7.35 5.79
C LEU A 245 -2.99 8.73 5.89
N LEU A 246 -2.26 9.73 5.43
CA LEU A 246 -2.83 11.04 5.14
C LEU A 246 -3.44 11.00 3.73
N PRO A 247 -4.59 11.64 3.48
CA PRO A 247 -5.21 11.68 2.16
C PRO A 247 -4.24 12.09 1.04
N GLU A 248 -3.33 13.03 1.33
CA GLU A 248 -2.33 13.55 0.40
C GLU A 248 -1.30 12.49 -0.02
N GLU A 249 -1.01 11.50 0.83
CA GLU A 249 -0.04 10.44 0.51
C GLU A 249 -0.56 9.52 -0.62
N LEU A 250 -1.88 9.29 -0.66
CA LEU A 250 -2.50 8.50 -1.72
C LEU A 250 -2.51 9.25 -3.05
N ASP A 251 -2.72 10.57 -3.00
CA ASP A 251 -2.66 11.43 -4.18
C ASP A 251 -1.25 11.55 -4.74
N GLN A 252 -0.23 11.67 -3.88
CA GLN A 252 1.17 11.63 -4.30
C GLN A 252 1.51 10.31 -5.01
N PHE A 253 1.04 9.18 -4.48
CA PHE A 253 1.22 7.88 -5.14
C PHE A 253 0.54 7.85 -6.52
N ASN A 254 -0.66 8.41 -6.65
CA ASN A 254 -1.36 8.51 -7.93
C ASN A 254 -0.60 9.40 -8.94
N VAL A 255 -0.08 10.55 -8.50
CA VAL A 255 0.72 11.46 -9.34
C VAL A 255 2.00 10.76 -9.80
N PHE A 256 2.72 10.11 -8.89
CA PHE A 256 3.92 9.36 -9.22
C PHE A 256 3.65 8.22 -10.22
N GLY A 257 2.54 7.48 -10.02
CA GLY A 257 2.09 6.47 -10.97
C GLY A 257 1.84 7.05 -12.36
N LYS A 258 1.16 8.20 -12.47
CA LYS A 258 0.95 8.90 -13.75
C LYS A 258 2.27 9.31 -14.40
N LEU A 259 3.23 9.84 -13.64
CA LEU A 259 4.55 10.23 -14.14
C LEU A 259 5.34 9.04 -14.67
N LEU A 260 5.32 7.91 -13.95
CA LEU A 260 5.96 6.66 -14.39
C LEU A 260 5.38 6.18 -15.71
N VAL A 261 4.05 6.19 -15.85
CA VAL A 261 3.36 5.80 -17.09
C VAL A 261 3.73 6.72 -18.24
N LYS A 262 3.64 8.04 -18.06
CA LYS A 262 4.02 9.02 -19.08
C LYS A 262 5.47 8.82 -19.55
N ARG A 263 6.40 8.63 -18.61
CA ARG A 263 7.83 8.43 -18.90
C ARG A 263 8.12 7.15 -19.66
N HIS A 264 7.39 6.06 -19.39
CA HIS A 264 7.67 4.76 -19.99
C HIS A 264 6.88 4.47 -21.27
N PHE A 265 5.67 5.03 -21.42
CA PHE A 265 4.81 4.76 -22.56
C PHE A 265 4.77 5.90 -23.59
N ASN A 266 5.56 6.97 -23.40
CA ASN A 266 5.61 8.15 -24.29
C ASN A 266 4.23 8.74 -24.62
N ILE A 267 3.29 8.64 -23.67
CA ILE A 267 1.95 9.22 -23.81
C ILE A 267 2.10 10.72 -23.55
N ARG A 268 2.11 11.52 -24.62
CA ARG A 268 2.11 13.00 -24.57
C ARG A 268 0.74 13.52 -24.18
#